data_AF-A0A519H9N5-F1
#
_entry.id   AF-A0A519H9N5-F1
#
_cell.length_a   1.000
_cell.length_b   1.000
_cell.length_c   1.000
_cell.angle_alpha   90.00
_cell.angle_beta   90.00
_cell.angle_gamma   90.00
#
_symmetry.space_group_name_H-M   'P 1'
#
loop_
_entity.id
_entity.type
_entity.pdbx_description
1 polymer ?
#
loop_
_entity_poly.entity_id
_entity_poly.type
_entity_poly.pdbx_seq_one_letter_code
_entity_poly.pdbx_strand_id
1 'polypeptide(L)'
;QELGTRNIKVALRRLRKFAREGNVEELDLDETISKTAANAGYLDIKMRPERHNNVKVLLLMDVGGTMDEHIQRVEELFSAVKTEFKHLEFYYFHNCVYDFMWKNNKRRFSEKFATFDILRKYNKDYKLIFVGDATMSPYEILQPGGSVEYNNEEAGAEWIQRLTHAFPKFAWINPEPQGVWQYRQSIAVMQQLVSNRMYPLTLKGLEEAMRLLSK
;
A
#
# COMPACT_ATOMS: atom_id res chain seq x y z
N GLN A 1 -15.60 -0.88 15.12
CA GLN A 1 -16.02 0.36 14.43
C GLN A 1 -15.84 0.12 12.94
N GLU A 2 -16.94 0.09 12.20
CA GLU A 2 -16.91 -0.05 10.75
C GLU A 2 -16.10 1.08 10.11
N LEU A 3 -15.31 0.72 9.09
CA LEU A 3 -14.49 1.65 8.35
C LEU A 3 -15.36 2.46 7.40
N GLY A 4 -15.82 3.64 7.80
CA GLY A 4 -16.37 4.58 6.83
C GLY A 4 -15.29 5.13 5.89
N THR A 5 -15.60 5.32 4.61
CA THR A 5 -14.69 5.91 3.59
C THR A 5 -14.02 7.21 4.07
N ARG A 6 -14.73 8.02 4.86
CA ARG A 6 -14.21 9.27 5.45
C ARG A 6 -13.03 9.02 6.40
N ASN A 7 -13.09 7.99 7.23
CA ASN A 7 -12.04 7.68 8.21
C ASN A 7 -10.79 7.17 7.49
N ILE A 8 -10.97 6.35 6.44
CA ILE A 8 -9.88 5.90 5.58
C ILE A 8 -9.18 7.10 4.93
N LYS A 9 -9.94 8.05 4.35
CA LYS A 9 -9.37 9.27 3.76
C LYS A 9 -8.54 10.06 4.77
N VAL A 10 -8.99 10.16 6.03
CA VAL A 10 -8.24 10.87 7.08
C VAL A 10 -6.90 10.19 7.37
N ALA A 11 -6.86 8.86 7.46
CA ALA A 11 -5.61 8.12 7.65
C ALA A 11 -4.65 8.30 6.47
N LEU A 12 -5.15 8.18 5.23
CA LEU A 12 -4.36 8.36 4.01
C LEU A 12 -3.83 9.80 3.86
N ARG A 13 -4.64 10.80 4.24
CA ARG A 13 -4.23 12.21 4.25
C ARG A 13 -3.02 12.46 5.17
N ARG A 14 -2.84 11.66 6.23
CA ARG A 14 -1.64 11.76 7.08
C ARG A 14 -0.39 11.30 6.34
N LEU A 15 -0.43 10.25 5.52
CA LEU A 15 0.72 9.83 4.69
C LEU A 15 1.20 10.99 3.80
N ARG A 16 0.26 11.67 3.13
CA ARG A 16 0.57 12.84 2.30
C ARG A 16 1.24 13.97 3.08
N LYS A 17 0.85 14.18 4.35
CA LYS A 17 1.46 15.22 5.19
C LYS A 17 2.90 14.90 5.58
N PHE A 18 3.27 13.63 5.69
CA PHE A 18 4.63 13.24 6.06
C PHE A 18 5.59 13.25 4.87
N ALA A 19 5.12 13.00 3.65
CA ALA A 19 5.92 13.08 2.43
C ALA A 19 6.18 14.52 1.94
N ARG A 20 6.19 15.51 2.85
CA ARG A 20 6.53 16.90 2.57
C ARG A 20 8.04 17.04 2.36
N GLU A 21 8.53 16.55 1.25
CA GLU A 21 9.88 16.81 0.78
C GLU A 21 9.77 17.63 -0.51
N GLY A 22 10.06 18.91 -0.38
CA GLY A 22 10.06 19.88 -1.49
C GLY A 22 10.90 21.08 -1.10
N ASN A 23 11.47 21.76 -2.10
CA ASN A 23 12.21 23.00 -1.87
C ASN A 23 11.32 24.03 -1.16
N VAL A 24 11.96 24.84 -0.32
CA VAL A 24 11.33 25.87 0.51
C VAL A 24 10.95 27.07 -0.37
N GLU A 25 9.86 26.95 -1.12
CA GLU A 25 9.46 27.94 -2.14
C GLU A 25 8.08 28.58 -1.88
N GLU A 26 7.30 28.11 -0.89
CA GLU A 26 5.99 28.70 -0.56
C GLU A 26 6.09 29.62 0.68
N LEU A 27 5.47 30.80 0.64
CA LEU A 27 5.36 31.67 1.82
C LEU A 27 4.42 31.04 2.87
N ASP A 28 4.93 30.76 4.07
CA ASP A 28 4.10 30.37 5.21
C ASP A 28 3.46 31.60 5.84
N LEU A 29 2.29 31.99 5.33
CA LEU A 29 1.57 33.17 5.79
C LEU A 29 1.24 33.11 7.30
N ASP A 30 0.82 31.95 7.82
CA ASP A 30 0.38 31.84 9.22
C ASP A 30 1.57 32.00 10.17
N GLU A 31 2.70 31.37 9.86
CA GLU A 31 3.93 31.50 10.65
C GLU A 31 4.57 32.89 10.47
N THR A 32 4.56 33.43 9.24
CA THR A 32 5.03 34.79 8.93
C THR A 32 4.24 35.84 9.71
N ILE A 33 2.90 35.75 9.75
CA ILE A 33 2.04 36.67 10.50
C ILE A 33 2.33 36.56 12.00
N SER A 34 2.42 35.34 12.54
CA SER A 34 2.65 35.11 13.96
C SER A 34 4.01 35.65 14.42
N LYS A 35 5.07 35.41 13.64
CA LYS A 35 6.43 35.90 13.92
C LYS A 35 6.53 37.41 13.75
N THR A 36 5.93 37.97 12.71
CA THR A 36 5.88 39.42 12.47
C THR A 36 5.16 40.14 13.61
N ALA A 37 4.05 39.60 14.09
CA ALA A 37 3.34 40.13 15.25
C ALA A 37 4.17 40.03 16.54
N ALA A 38 4.88 38.91 16.75
CA ALA A 38 5.74 38.72 17.90
C ALA A 38 7.01 39.58 17.88
N ASN A 39 7.46 40.03 16.70
CA ASN A 39 8.66 40.83 16.51
C ASN A 39 8.35 42.35 16.39
N ALA A 40 7.35 42.81 17.15
CA ALA A 40 6.92 44.22 17.19
C ALA A 40 6.59 44.85 15.82
N GLY A 41 6.09 44.04 14.87
CA GLY A 41 5.72 44.51 13.53
C GLY A 41 6.85 44.47 12.50
N TYR A 42 8.05 44.00 12.85
CA TYR A 42 9.08 43.72 11.86
C TYR A 42 8.75 42.45 11.08
N LEU A 43 8.61 42.58 9.76
CA LEU A 43 8.25 41.51 8.84
C LEU A 43 9.28 40.36 8.89
N ASP A 44 8.86 39.21 9.43
CA ASP A 44 9.68 37.99 9.50
C ASP A 44 9.09 36.92 8.56
N ILE A 45 9.54 36.96 7.31
CA ILE A 45 9.10 36.06 6.24
C ILE A 45 9.57 34.63 6.54
N LYS A 46 8.60 33.73 6.77
CA LYS A 46 8.82 32.29 6.87
C LYS A 46 8.39 31.61 5.59
N MET A 47 9.27 30.76 5.11
CA MET A 47 9.04 29.95 3.92
C MET A 47 8.82 28.50 4.35
N ARG A 48 7.94 27.80 3.65
CA ARG A 48 7.65 26.37 3.83
C ARG A 48 7.80 25.62 2.50
N PRO A 49 8.07 24.31 2.55
CA PRO A 49 8.03 23.45 1.36
C PRO A 49 6.68 23.54 0.64
N GLU A 50 6.70 23.72 -0.68
CA GLU A 50 5.49 23.66 -1.52
C GLU A 50 4.79 22.30 -1.39
N ARG A 51 3.45 22.31 -1.42
CA ARG A 51 2.62 21.10 -1.33
C ARG A 51 2.59 20.28 -2.64
N HIS A 52 3.70 19.66 -3.01
CA HIS A 52 3.69 18.67 -4.09
C HIS A 52 3.51 17.25 -3.53
N ASN A 53 2.35 16.62 -3.80
CA ASN A 53 2.12 15.21 -3.46
C ASN A 53 2.87 14.31 -4.46
N ASN A 54 4.18 14.18 -4.26
CA ASN A 54 5.07 13.35 -5.07
C ASN A 54 5.10 11.89 -4.64
N VAL A 55 4.23 11.47 -3.71
CA VAL A 55 4.17 10.07 -3.26
C VAL A 55 3.69 9.20 -4.41
N LYS A 56 4.57 8.31 -4.85
CA LYS A 56 4.28 7.27 -5.83
C LYS A 56 3.87 6.01 -5.08
N VAL A 57 2.70 5.47 -5.39
CA VAL A 57 2.15 4.27 -4.74
C VAL A 57 1.95 3.18 -5.78
N LEU A 58 2.44 1.98 -5.48
CA LEU A 58 2.14 0.75 -6.20
C LEU A 58 1.23 -0.11 -5.32
N LEU A 59 -0.03 -0.25 -5.72
CA LEU A 59 -1.06 -0.97 -4.97
C LEU A 59 -1.34 -2.33 -5.61
N LEU A 60 -1.04 -3.41 -4.89
CA LEU A 60 -1.30 -4.78 -5.32
C LEU A 60 -2.50 -5.32 -4.53
N MET A 61 -3.57 -5.72 -5.21
CA MET A 61 -4.81 -6.18 -4.58
C MET A 61 -5.09 -7.64 -4.91
N ASP A 62 -5.36 -8.43 -3.89
CA ASP A 62 -5.82 -9.81 -4.07
C ASP A 62 -7.27 -9.82 -4.57
N VAL A 63 -7.62 -10.81 -5.40
CA VAL A 63 -8.97 -10.95 -5.98
C VAL A 63 -9.47 -12.38 -5.93
N GLY A 64 -10.74 -12.55 -5.55
CA GLY A 64 -11.45 -13.82 -5.57
C GLY A 64 -11.09 -14.79 -4.45
N GLY A 65 -11.78 -15.94 -4.42
CA GLY A 65 -11.68 -16.87 -3.31
C GLY A 65 -12.24 -16.25 -2.02
N THR A 66 -11.46 -16.30 -0.95
CA THR A 66 -11.85 -15.77 0.37
C THR A 66 -11.96 -14.24 0.42
N MET A 67 -11.42 -13.55 -0.60
CA MET A 67 -11.54 -12.10 -0.70
C MET A 67 -12.97 -11.61 -0.98
N ASP A 68 -13.89 -12.48 -1.41
CA ASP A 68 -15.27 -12.09 -1.75
C ASP A 68 -16.02 -11.46 -0.55
N GLU A 69 -15.75 -11.93 0.67
CA GLU A 69 -16.29 -11.37 1.92
C GLU A 69 -15.70 -9.99 2.28
N HIS A 70 -14.64 -9.57 1.58
CA HIS A 70 -13.87 -8.37 1.86
C HIS A 70 -13.99 -7.30 0.76
N ILE A 71 -14.61 -7.62 -0.38
CA ILE A 71 -14.70 -6.74 -1.56
C ILE A 71 -15.16 -5.34 -1.19
N GLN A 72 -16.28 -5.20 -0.48
CA GLN A 72 -16.85 -3.88 -0.15
C GLN A 72 -15.85 -3.00 0.63
N ARG A 73 -15.18 -3.57 1.64
CA ARG A 73 -14.20 -2.83 2.46
C ARG A 73 -12.95 -2.45 1.66
N VAL A 74 -12.51 -3.35 0.77
CA VAL A 74 -11.35 -3.11 -0.10
C VAL A 74 -11.67 -2.07 -1.19
N GLU A 75 -12.89 -2.08 -1.73
CA GLU A 75 -13.37 -1.07 -2.69
C GLU A 75 -13.45 0.32 -2.06
N GLU A 76 -13.95 0.42 -0.82
CA GLU A 76 -13.96 1.69 -0.07
C GLU A 76 -12.54 2.22 0.17
N LEU A 77 -11.60 1.33 0.52
CA LEU A 77 -10.18 1.67 0.62
C LEU A 77 -9.64 2.16 -0.72
N PHE A 78 -9.88 1.41 -1.80
CA PHE A 78 -9.41 1.74 -3.14
C PHE A 78 -9.93 3.10 -3.62
N SER A 79 -11.22 3.38 -3.40
CA SER A 79 -11.84 4.67 -3.72
C SER A 79 -11.17 5.82 -2.96
N ALA A 80 -10.90 5.62 -1.67
CA ALA A 80 -10.17 6.62 -0.87
C ALA A 80 -8.74 6.83 -1.38
N VAL A 81 -7.97 5.76 -1.62
CA VAL A 81 -6.59 5.82 -2.14
C VAL A 81 -6.54 6.53 -3.50
N LYS A 82 -7.42 6.17 -4.43
CA LYS A 82 -7.48 6.78 -5.78
C LYS A 82 -7.73 8.28 -5.74
N THR A 83 -8.50 8.78 -4.77
CA THR A 83 -8.74 10.22 -4.61
C THR A 83 -7.58 10.97 -3.93
N GLU A 84 -6.77 10.29 -3.13
CA GLU A 84 -5.74 10.95 -2.30
C GLU A 84 -4.35 10.99 -2.97
N PHE A 85 -4.05 10.07 -3.90
CA PHE A 85 -2.74 9.95 -4.56
C PHE A 85 -2.78 10.29 -6.04
N LYS A 86 -1.91 11.23 -6.47
CA LYS A 86 -1.77 11.63 -7.88
C LYS A 86 -1.03 10.56 -8.70
N HIS A 87 -0.02 9.92 -8.11
CA HIS A 87 0.80 8.90 -8.74
C HIS A 87 0.46 7.53 -8.15
N LEU A 88 -0.67 6.96 -8.55
CA LEU A 88 -1.15 5.66 -8.12
C LEU A 88 -1.15 4.69 -9.31
N GLU A 89 -0.39 3.61 -9.18
CA GLU A 89 -0.47 2.46 -10.07
C GLU A 89 -1.02 1.28 -9.29
N PHE A 90 -1.92 0.52 -9.90
CA PHE A 90 -2.54 -0.62 -9.24
C PHE A 90 -2.58 -1.84 -10.15
N TYR A 91 -2.48 -3.00 -9.50
CA TYR A 91 -2.55 -4.31 -10.12
C TYR A 91 -3.27 -5.29 -9.20
N TYR A 92 -3.80 -6.35 -9.77
CA TYR A 92 -4.45 -7.45 -9.08
C TYR A 92 -3.59 -8.70 -9.14
N PHE A 93 -3.66 -9.53 -8.11
CA PHE A 93 -3.07 -10.88 -8.05
C PHE A 93 -4.06 -11.88 -7.44
N HIS A 94 -3.77 -13.18 -7.49
CA HIS A 94 -4.66 -14.23 -6.98
C HIS A 94 -3.96 -15.05 -5.90
N ASN A 95 -4.42 -14.96 -4.65
CA ASN A 95 -3.85 -15.56 -3.44
C ASN A 95 -2.43 -15.05 -3.13
N CYS A 96 -1.46 -15.30 -4.01
CA CYS A 96 -0.08 -14.82 -3.90
C CYS A 96 0.37 -14.13 -5.19
N VAL A 97 1.46 -13.38 -5.10
CA VAL A 97 2.11 -12.83 -6.30
C VAL A 97 3.00 -13.90 -6.92
N TYR A 98 2.89 -14.06 -8.23
CA TYR A 98 3.69 -14.97 -9.05
C TYR A 98 4.25 -14.26 -10.29
N ASP A 99 4.31 -14.95 -11.42
CA ASP A 99 4.85 -14.48 -12.70
C ASP A 99 4.02 -13.37 -13.35
N PHE A 100 2.71 -13.32 -13.08
CA PHE A 100 1.79 -12.38 -13.73
C PHE A 100 0.84 -11.69 -12.75
N MET A 101 0.46 -10.47 -13.11
CA MET A 101 -0.59 -9.66 -12.47
C MET A 101 -1.55 -9.07 -13.52
N TRP A 102 -2.69 -8.53 -13.07
CA TRP A 102 -3.75 -8.02 -13.94
C TRP A 102 -4.11 -6.56 -13.62
N LYS A 103 -4.61 -5.80 -14.60
CA LYS A 103 -5.20 -4.47 -14.34
C LYS A 103 -6.72 -4.47 -14.20
N ASN A 104 -7.37 -5.57 -14.56
CA ASN A 104 -8.82 -5.71 -14.47
C ASN A 104 -9.19 -6.87 -13.55
N ASN A 105 -10.10 -6.60 -12.60
CA ASN A 105 -10.65 -7.62 -11.70
C ASN A 105 -11.48 -8.67 -12.47
N LYS A 106 -12.16 -8.27 -13.55
CA LYS A 106 -12.74 -9.24 -14.49
C LYS A 106 -11.58 -9.89 -15.22
N ARG A 107 -11.17 -11.07 -14.75
CA ARG A 107 -10.09 -11.96 -15.24
C ARG A 107 -10.27 -12.38 -16.71
N ARG A 108 -10.54 -11.43 -17.60
CA ARG A 108 -10.51 -11.61 -19.04
C ARG A 108 -9.05 -11.59 -19.41
N PHE A 109 -8.63 -12.64 -20.11
CA PHE A 109 -7.28 -12.93 -20.60
C PHE A 109 -6.57 -11.80 -21.40
N SER A 110 -7.13 -10.59 -21.50
CA SER A 110 -6.66 -9.54 -22.39
C SER A 110 -5.52 -8.68 -21.85
N GLU A 111 -5.27 -8.62 -20.54
CA GLU A 111 -4.20 -7.78 -19.97
C GLU A 111 -3.47 -8.47 -18.80
N LYS A 112 -2.61 -9.44 -19.13
CA LYS A 112 -1.62 -10.02 -18.21
C LYS A 112 -0.33 -9.20 -18.28
N PHE A 113 0.20 -8.80 -17.13
CA PHE A 113 1.48 -8.10 -17.01
C PHE A 113 2.47 -9.01 -16.29
N ALA A 114 3.66 -9.20 -16.86
CA ALA A 114 4.71 -9.95 -16.18
C ALA A 114 5.19 -9.19 -14.95
N THR A 115 5.32 -9.86 -13.81
CA THR A 115 5.77 -9.25 -12.55
C THR A 115 7.18 -8.69 -12.70
N PHE A 116 8.04 -9.31 -13.51
CA PHE A 116 9.34 -8.75 -13.87
C PHE A 116 9.24 -7.40 -14.61
N ASP A 117 8.24 -7.19 -15.46
CA ASP A 117 8.04 -5.89 -16.11
C ASP A 117 7.65 -4.81 -15.10
N ILE A 118 6.82 -5.16 -14.13
CA ILE A 118 6.42 -4.27 -13.02
C ILE A 118 7.66 -3.88 -12.20
N LEU A 119 8.49 -4.87 -11.83
CA LEU A 119 9.76 -4.66 -11.11
C LEU A 119 10.73 -3.76 -11.86
N ARG A 120 10.78 -3.85 -13.20
CA ARG A 120 11.66 -3.01 -14.05
C ARG A 120 11.08 -1.61 -14.31
N LYS A 121 9.76 -1.50 -14.40
CA LYS A 121 9.06 -0.26 -14.76
C LYS A 121 9.06 0.76 -13.62
N TYR A 122 8.91 0.30 -12.38
CA TYR A 122 8.80 1.17 -11.22
C TYR A 122 10.10 1.16 -10.41
N ASN A 123 10.52 2.35 -9.97
CA ASN A 123 11.75 2.51 -9.19
C ASN A 123 11.50 2.35 -7.68
N LYS A 124 12.58 2.30 -6.90
CA LYS A 124 12.55 2.17 -5.43
C LYS A 124 11.81 3.30 -4.67
N ASP A 125 11.46 4.39 -5.34
CA ASP A 125 10.73 5.51 -4.72
C ASP A 125 9.24 5.19 -4.54
N TYR A 126 8.73 4.18 -5.28
CA TYR A 126 7.37 3.69 -5.10
C TYR A 126 7.19 3.04 -3.74
N LYS A 127 6.10 3.41 -3.07
CA LYS A 127 5.62 2.78 -1.84
C LYS A 127 4.72 1.61 -2.23
N LEU A 128 5.12 0.39 -1.87
CA LEU A 128 4.39 -0.83 -2.22
C LEU A 128 3.35 -1.16 -1.15
N ILE A 129 2.09 -1.29 -1.53
CA ILE A 129 1.01 -1.67 -0.62
C ILE A 129 0.36 -2.92 -1.18
N PHE A 130 0.39 -4.00 -0.41
CA PHE A 130 -0.43 -5.18 -0.67
C PHE A 130 -1.76 -5.05 0.06
N VAL A 131 -2.85 -5.49 -0.55
CA VAL A 131 -4.16 -5.62 0.09
C VAL A 131 -4.69 -7.00 -0.22
N GLY A 132 -4.76 -7.86 0.79
CA GLY A 132 -5.20 -9.25 0.63
C GLY A 132 -5.34 -9.94 1.99
N ASP A 133 -6.23 -10.91 2.07
CA ASP A 133 -6.48 -11.67 3.30
C ASP A 133 -5.35 -12.64 3.67
N ALA A 134 -4.46 -12.93 2.70
CA ALA A 134 -3.40 -13.92 2.81
C ALA A 134 -3.92 -15.32 3.20
N THR A 135 -5.20 -15.59 2.91
CA THR A 135 -5.86 -16.85 3.22
C THR A 135 -5.78 -17.76 2.00
N MET A 136 -4.77 -18.63 2.01
CA MET A 136 -4.54 -19.62 0.96
C MET A 136 -3.92 -20.89 1.54
N SER A 137 -3.72 -21.92 0.70
CA SER A 137 -2.92 -23.07 1.13
C SER A 137 -1.45 -22.66 1.30
N PRO A 138 -0.75 -23.04 2.38
CA PRO A 138 0.67 -22.71 2.56
C PRO A 138 1.57 -23.18 1.41
N TYR A 139 1.16 -24.23 0.69
CA TYR A 139 1.87 -24.72 -0.50
C TYR A 139 1.92 -23.68 -1.62
N GLU A 140 0.89 -22.84 -1.76
CA GLU A 140 0.84 -21.75 -2.75
C GLU A 140 1.96 -20.73 -2.52
N ILE A 141 2.39 -20.57 -1.27
CA ILE A 141 3.46 -19.64 -0.90
C ILE A 141 4.84 -20.31 -0.99
N LEU A 142 4.96 -21.52 -0.46
CA LEU A 142 6.26 -22.14 -0.14
C LEU A 142 6.82 -23.02 -1.26
N GLN A 143 6.01 -23.44 -2.24
CA GLN A 143 6.46 -24.38 -3.26
C GLN A 143 6.25 -23.86 -4.69
N PRO A 144 7.13 -24.26 -5.64
CA PRO A 144 6.84 -24.18 -7.07
C PRO A 144 5.55 -24.92 -7.44
N GLY A 145 4.87 -24.47 -8.48
CA GLY A 145 3.57 -25.03 -8.90
C GLY A 145 2.40 -24.74 -7.95
N GLY A 146 2.60 -23.86 -6.96
CA GLY A 146 1.59 -23.44 -6.00
C GLY A 146 0.49 -22.54 -6.57
N SER A 147 0.67 -21.94 -7.75
CA SER A 147 -0.35 -21.10 -8.38
C SER A 147 -1.55 -21.93 -8.81
N VAL A 148 -2.74 -21.50 -8.40
CA VAL A 148 -4.01 -22.16 -8.75
C VAL A 148 -4.38 -21.95 -10.24
N GLU A 149 -3.81 -20.91 -10.88
CA GLU A 149 -4.18 -20.55 -12.25
C GLU A 149 -3.29 -21.16 -13.33
N TYR A 150 -2.05 -21.54 -12.99
CA TYR A 150 -1.05 -22.11 -13.90
C TYR A 150 0.13 -22.69 -13.13
N ASN A 151 0.95 -23.52 -13.77
CA ASN A 151 2.16 -24.03 -13.16
C ASN A 151 3.26 -22.95 -13.14
N ASN A 152 3.54 -22.37 -11.97
CA ASN A 152 4.60 -21.38 -11.76
C ASN A 152 5.95 -22.07 -11.47
N GLU A 153 7.02 -21.55 -12.04
CA GLU A 153 8.37 -22.12 -11.86
C GLU A 153 8.98 -21.79 -10.49
N GLU A 154 8.69 -20.61 -9.96
CA GLU A 154 9.22 -20.12 -8.67
C GLU A 154 8.12 -20.01 -7.61
N ALA A 155 8.43 -20.35 -6.36
CA ALA A 155 7.50 -20.24 -5.25
C ALA A 155 7.03 -18.78 -5.00
N GLY A 156 5.81 -18.59 -4.51
CA GLY A 156 5.28 -17.25 -4.22
C GLY A 156 6.13 -16.47 -3.22
N ALA A 157 6.78 -17.16 -2.27
CA ALA A 157 7.73 -16.56 -1.33
C ALA A 157 8.89 -15.82 -2.03
N GLU A 158 9.42 -16.37 -3.12
CA GLU A 158 10.50 -15.74 -3.89
C GLU A 158 10.04 -14.43 -4.53
N TRP A 159 8.82 -14.40 -5.06
CA TRP A 159 8.23 -13.20 -5.64
C TRP A 159 7.96 -12.11 -4.60
N ILE A 160 7.48 -12.49 -3.41
CA ILE A 160 7.29 -11.55 -2.29
C ILE A 160 8.64 -10.98 -1.83
N GLN A 161 9.67 -11.82 -1.69
CA GLN A 161 11.01 -11.34 -1.34
C GLN A 161 11.57 -10.39 -2.41
N ARG A 162 11.42 -10.73 -3.70
CA ARG A 162 11.87 -9.90 -4.82
C ARG A 162 11.18 -8.53 -4.83
N LEU A 163 9.87 -8.50 -4.63
CA LEU A 163 9.09 -7.26 -4.54
C LEU A 163 9.50 -6.41 -3.32
N THR A 164 9.60 -7.02 -2.15
CA THR A 164 9.95 -6.29 -0.91
C THR A 164 11.40 -5.79 -0.91
N HIS A 165 12.29 -6.46 -1.65
CA HIS A 165 13.65 -5.98 -1.91
C HIS A 165 13.68 -4.81 -2.90
N ALA A 166 12.93 -4.90 -4.01
CA ALA A 166 12.84 -3.83 -5.00
C ALA A 166 12.16 -2.56 -4.46
N PHE A 167 11.16 -2.73 -3.59
CA PHE A 167 10.38 -1.65 -2.98
C PHE A 167 10.54 -1.69 -1.45
N PRO A 168 11.63 -1.14 -0.88
CA PRO A 168 11.96 -1.30 0.54
C PRO A 168 10.94 -0.65 1.50
N LYS A 169 10.11 0.25 0.98
CA LYS A 169 9.00 0.90 1.68
C LYS A 169 7.70 0.19 1.30
N PHE A 170 7.33 -0.80 2.09
CA PHE A 170 6.18 -1.63 1.82
C PHE A 170 5.34 -1.91 3.08
N ALA A 171 4.06 -2.23 2.86
CA ALA A 171 3.13 -2.71 3.88
C ALA A 171 2.11 -3.69 3.28
N TRP A 172 1.66 -4.65 4.08
CA TRP A 172 0.54 -5.53 3.74
C TRP A 172 -0.67 -5.17 4.58
N ILE A 173 -1.81 -4.89 3.94
CA ILE A 173 -3.06 -4.59 4.61
C ILE A 173 -3.98 -5.81 4.51
N ASN A 174 -4.30 -6.41 5.65
CA ASN A 174 -5.08 -7.63 5.71
C ASN A 174 -6.51 -7.34 6.26
N PRO A 175 -7.58 -7.63 5.49
CA PRO A 175 -8.97 -7.42 5.91
C PRO A 175 -9.52 -8.45 6.90
N GLU A 176 -8.83 -9.58 7.10
CA GLU A 176 -9.18 -10.59 8.11
C GLU A 176 -9.01 -10.02 9.52
N PRO A 177 -9.91 -10.36 10.47
CA PRO A 177 -9.76 -9.96 11.86
C PRO A 177 -8.43 -10.44 12.44
N GLN A 178 -7.66 -9.54 13.07
CA GLN A 178 -6.32 -9.86 13.56
C GLN A 178 -6.28 -11.07 14.53
N GLY A 179 -7.38 -11.32 15.25
CA GLY A 179 -7.51 -12.47 16.14
C GLY A 179 -7.42 -13.82 15.43
N VAL A 180 -7.73 -13.91 14.12
CA VAL A 180 -7.66 -15.18 13.37
C VAL A 180 -6.28 -15.43 12.76
N TRP A 181 -5.41 -14.43 12.69
CA TRP A 181 -4.13 -14.51 11.95
C TRP A 181 -3.20 -15.60 12.50
N GLN A 182 -3.15 -15.76 13.82
CA GLN A 182 -2.31 -16.77 14.47
C GLN A 182 -2.78 -18.21 14.21
N TYR A 183 -4.07 -18.38 13.87
CA TYR A 183 -4.68 -19.68 13.64
C TYR A 183 -4.62 -20.10 12.16
N ARG A 184 -4.34 -19.15 11.25
CA ARG A 184 -4.16 -19.42 9.82
C ARG A 184 -2.67 -19.47 9.47
N GLN A 185 -2.17 -20.67 9.16
CA GLN A 185 -0.76 -20.90 8.86
C GLN A 185 -0.23 -20.03 7.70
N SER A 186 -1.01 -19.85 6.63
CA SER A 186 -0.64 -19.02 5.49
C SER A 186 -0.47 -17.55 5.86
N ILE A 187 -1.34 -16.99 6.71
CA ILE A 187 -1.19 -15.63 7.23
C ILE A 187 0.10 -15.51 8.05
N ALA A 188 0.38 -16.47 8.93
CA ALA A 188 1.60 -16.45 9.74
C ALA A 188 2.88 -16.50 8.88
N VAL A 189 2.90 -17.35 7.84
CA VAL A 189 4.00 -17.41 6.86
C VAL A 189 4.15 -16.07 6.13
N MET A 190 3.05 -15.53 5.62
CA MET A 190 3.07 -14.26 4.89
C MET A 190 3.55 -13.11 5.78
N GLN A 191 3.11 -13.07 7.05
CA GLN A 191 3.54 -12.08 8.03
C GLN A 191 5.06 -12.12 8.26
N GLN A 192 5.66 -13.30 8.28
CA GLN A 192 7.12 -13.45 8.36
C GLN A 192 7.81 -12.97 7.08
N LEU A 193 7.30 -13.35 5.90
CA LEU A 193 7.85 -12.92 4.61
C LEU A 193 7.83 -11.40 4.45
N VAL A 194 6.78 -10.73 4.93
CA VAL A 194 6.69 -9.27 4.94
C VAL A 194 7.34 -8.63 6.17
N SER A 195 8.19 -9.35 6.91
CA SER A 195 8.95 -8.83 8.07
C SER A 195 8.07 -8.15 9.12
N ASN A 196 6.91 -8.74 9.42
CA ASN A 196 5.89 -8.23 10.34
C ASN A 196 5.30 -6.86 9.96
N ARG A 197 5.41 -6.44 8.69
CA ARG A 197 4.80 -5.22 8.14
C ARG A 197 3.38 -5.49 7.62
N MET A 198 2.65 -6.35 8.31
CA MET A 198 1.26 -6.68 8.04
C MET A 198 0.36 -5.97 9.05
N TYR A 199 -0.64 -5.25 8.56
CA TYR A 199 -1.50 -4.37 9.34
C TYR A 199 -2.97 -4.69 9.07
N PRO A 200 -3.84 -4.68 10.09
CA PRO A 200 -5.24 -4.98 9.90
C PRO A 200 -5.92 -3.83 9.15
N LEU A 201 -6.90 -4.14 8.30
CA LEU A 201 -7.77 -3.15 7.67
C LEU A 201 -8.69 -2.53 8.72
N THR A 202 -8.13 -1.59 9.48
CA THR A 202 -8.76 -0.78 10.53
C THR A 202 -8.13 0.60 10.49
N LEU A 203 -8.76 1.60 11.12
CA LEU A 203 -8.22 2.96 11.13
C LEU A 203 -6.82 2.99 11.73
N LYS A 204 -6.62 2.29 12.85
CA LYS A 204 -5.33 2.19 13.53
C LYS A 204 -4.28 1.48 12.68
N GLY A 205 -4.64 0.34 12.08
CA GLY A 205 -3.72 -0.42 11.23
C GLY A 205 -3.30 0.36 9.97
N LEU A 206 -4.23 1.09 9.35
CA LEU A 206 -3.92 1.99 8.24
C LEU A 206 -2.99 3.13 8.70
N GLU A 207 -3.25 3.77 9.83
CA GLU A 207 -2.36 4.82 10.36
C GLU A 207 -0.93 4.31 10.64
N GLU A 208 -0.80 3.11 11.20
CA GLU A 208 0.49 2.47 11.47
C GLU A 208 1.24 2.11 10.18
N ALA A 209 0.54 1.52 9.20
CA ALA A 209 1.08 1.23 7.88
C ALA A 209 1.57 2.51 7.20
N MET A 210 0.77 3.59 7.24
CA MET A 210 1.16 4.86 6.63
C MET A 210 2.38 5.47 7.32
N ARG A 211 2.48 5.39 8.65
CA ARG A 211 3.65 5.88 9.39
C ARG A 211 4.93 5.11 9.03
N LEU A 212 4.83 3.80 8.76
CA LEU A 212 5.94 3.00 8.28
C LEU A 212 6.40 3.46 6.89
N LEU A 213 5.45 3.69 5.96
CA LEU A 213 5.74 4.05 4.57
C LEU A 213 6.31 5.47 4.41
N SER A 214 6.02 6.36 5.37
CA SER A 214 6.53 7.74 5.38
C SER A 214 7.93 7.90 5.95
N LYS A 215 8.40 6.96 6.77
CA LYS A 215 9.81 6.90 7.16
C LYS A 215 10.66 6.49 5.97
#